data_AF-A0A662JH50-F1
#
_entry.id   AF-A0A662JH50-F1
#
_cell.length_a   1.000
_cell.length_b   1.000
_cell.length_c   1.000
_cell.angle_alpha   90.00
_cell.angle_beta   90.00
_cell.angle_gamma   90.00
#
_symmetry.space_group_name_H-M   'P 1'
#
loop_
_entity.id
_entity.type
_entity.pdbx_description
1 polymer ?
#
loop_
_entity_poly.entity_id
_entity_poly.type
_entity_poly.pdbx_seq_one_letter_code
_entity_poly.pdbx_strand_id
1 'polypeptide(L)'
;MLKWRSHIALTFSIISRHFKYFFNDEEFIRGLKEGLIEVDEKSDLIAYADRGAIYWYKTPHHSPTSKKFAKYYAYLSLYFLRNGAQFMAGKMLGRALHYVQDMSISPKAILQHTLIEDIVDALIAKGVPRVQPTNEDIDEIVSVRGSRDAEDAVRIAAEKTYALLSWFESESSKDVDVAETLGKLRRVEIAKRVASILITIGFLWFLDHTFLQLLGGLFEVIRRLFDPSTWYAALIILLIIAGVCYVITSPIRGLRTKAHWDAFKAGLSKLEVDGALY
;
A
#
# COMPACT_ATOMS: atom_id res chain seq x y z
N MET A 1 -4.28 21.90 -16.99
CA MET A 1 -3.11 21.71 -17.88
C MET A 1 -2.02 22.64 -17.33
N LEU A 2 -0.91 22.24 -16.69
CA LEU A 2 -0.19 20.98 -16.50
C LEU A 2 0.24 20.91 -15.02
N LYS A 3 -0.44 20.07 -14.22
CA LYS A 3 -0.37 20.06 -12.75
C LYS A 3 0.97 19.54 -12.22
N TRP A 4 1.51 18.47 -12.81
CA TRP A 4 2.85 17.93 -12.52
C TRP A 4 4.02 18.94 -12.55
N ARG A 5 3.89 20.13 -13.17
CA ARG A 5 4.98 21.11 -13.25
C ARG A 5 5.35 21.67 -11.87
N SER A 6 4.37 21.98 -11.02
CA SER A 6 4.63 22.42 -9.64
C SER A 6 5.21 21.29 -8.79
N HIS A 7 4.73 20.06 -8.97
CA HIS A 7 5.29 18.88 -8.31
C HIS A 7 6.80 18.72 -8.60
N ILE A 8 7.19 18.86 -9.88
CA ILE A 8 8.61 18.86 -10.29
C ILE A 8 9.34 20.06 -9.68
N ALA A 9 8.82 21.27 -9.86
CA ALA A 9 9.50 22.49 -9.39
C ALA A 9 9.76 22.46 -7.88
N LEU A 10 8.75 22.06 -7.09
CA LEU A 10 8.85 21.91 -5.64
C LEU A 10 9.89 20.86 -5.26
N THR A 11 9.77 19.66 -5.82
CA THR A 11 10.65 18.52 -5.51
C THR A 11 12.12 18.86 -5.81
N PHE A 12 12.40 19.35 -7.02
CA PHE A 12 13.77 19.63 -7.42
C PHE A 12 14.36 20.89 -6.76
N SER A 13 13.53 21.85 -6.37
CA SER A 13 13.98 22.97 -5.51
C SER A 13 14.44 22.48 -4.14
N ILE A 14 13.71 21.55 -3.53
CA ILE A 14 14.10 20.94 -2.24
C ILE A 14 15.37 20.07 -2.41
N ILE A 15 15.42 19.22 -3.43
CA ILE A 15 16.59 18.38 -3.71
C ILE A 15 17.84 19.23 -3.90
N SER A 16 17.79 20.25 -4.76
CA SER A 16 18.95 21.10 -5.05
C SER A 16 19.50 21.84 -3.83
N ARG A 17 18.63 22.18 -2.86
CA ARG A 17 19.01 22.91 -1.63
C ARG A 17 19.48 22.00 -0.50
N HIS A 18 18.90 20.81 -0.36
CA HIS A 18 19.07 19.97 0.84
C HIS A 18 19.69 18.60 0.58
N PHE A 19 19.52 18.05 -0.62
CA PHE A 19 19.85 16.65 -0.92
C PHE A 19 20.70 16.48 -2.19
N LYS A 20 21.33 17.56 -2.66
CA LYS A 20 22.05 17.61 -3.96
C LYS A 20 23.07 16.49 -4.13
N TYR A 21 23.77 16.12 -3.07
CA TYR A 21 24.81 15.10 -3.11
C TYR A 21 24.27 13.68 -2.99
N PHE A 22 23.09 13.51 -2.40
CA PHE A 22 22.45 12.21 -2.24
C PHE A 22 21.73 11.79 -3.53
N PHE A 23 20.94 12.70 -4.13
CA PHE A 23 20.25 12.44 -5.40
C PHE A 23 21.08 12.93 -6.61
N ASN A 24 22.16 12.22 -6.93
CA ASN A 24 23.06 12.55 -8.04
C ASN A 24 23.06 11.52 -9.20
N ASP A 25 22.38 10.39 -9.03
CA ASP A 25 22.25 9.35 -10.07
C ASP A 25 21.26 9.80 -11.17
N GLU A 26 21.74 9.91 -12.41
CA GLU A 26 20.92 10.40 -13.53
C GLU A 26 19.73 9.49 -13.86
N GLU A 27 19.89 8.19 -13.70
CA GLU A 27 18.84 7.22 -13.98
C GLU A 27 17.73 7.32 -12.92
N PHE A 28 18.11 7.45 -11.65
CA PHE A 28 17.19 7.72 -10.55
C PHE A 28 16.45 9.03 -10.76
N ILE A 29 17.16 10.12 -11.10
CA ILE A 29 16.54 11.44 -11.34
C ILE A 29 15.55 11.40 -12.51
N ARG A 30 15.89 10.69 -13.59
CA ARG A 30 14.99 10.49 -14.73
C ARG A 30 13.73 9.73 -14.31
N GLY A 31 13.90 8.66 -13.52
CA GLY A 31 12.78 7.93 -12.93
C GLY A 31 11.92 8.81 -12.04
N LEU A 32 12.54 9.57 -11.13
CA LEU A 32 11.86 10.47 -10.20
C LEU A 32 10.94 11.46 -10.93
N LYS A 33 11.47 12.07 -12.00
CA LYS A 33 10.69 12.98 -12.85
C LYS A 33 9.50 12.28 -13.51
N GLU A 34 9.72 11.08 -14.08
CA GLU A 34 8.66 10.27 -14.68
C GLU A 34 7.56 9.93 -13.67
N GLY A 35 7.94 9.55 -12.45
CA GLY A 35 7.01 9.21 -11.38
C GLY A 35 6.12 10.37 -10.94
N LEU A 36 6.66 11.59 -10.91
CA LEU A 36 5.90 12.81 -10.61
C LEU A 36 4.88 13.16 -11.70
N ILE A 37 5.09 12.70 -12.94
CA ILE A 37 4.21 12.96 -14.10
C ILE A 37 3.16 11.86 -14.23
N GLU A 38 3.57 10.60 -14.10
CA GLU A 38 2.72 9.44 -14.45
C GLU A 38 1.44 9.37 -13.63
N VAL A 39 1.43 9.85 -12.38
CA VAL A 39 0.22 9.83 -11.55
C VAL A 39 -0.92 10.61 -12.21
N ASP A 40 -0.64 11.80 -12.75
CA ASP A 40 -1.63 12.62 -13.47
C ASP A 40 -2.06 12.00 -14.81
N GLU A 41 -1.16 11.29 -15.49
CA GLU A 41 -1.44 10.69 -16.80
C GLU A 41 -2.17 9.34 -16.70
N LYS A 42 -1.87 8.57 -15.64
CA LYS A 42 -2.35 7.22 -15.40
C LYS A 42 -2.71 7.06 -13.91
N SER A 43 -3.99 7.26 -13.63
CA SER A 43 -4.53 7.07 -12.28
C SER A 43 -4.39 5.63 -11.81
N ASP A 44 -3.96 5.47 -10.55
CA ASP A 44 -3.95 4.17 -9.87
C ASP A 44 -5.35 3.59 -9.71
N LEU A 45 -5.45 2.27 -9.89
CA LEU A 45 -6.69 1.53 -9.71
C LEU A 45 -6.73 0.85 -8.35
N ILE A 46 -7.89 0.92 -7.69
CA ILE A 46 -8.20 0.11 -6.51
C ILE A 46 -9.22 -0.95 -6.93
N ALA A 47 -8.92 -2.21 -6.62
CA ALA A 47 -9.93 -3.26 -6.63
C ALA A 47 -10.75 -3.21 -5.35
N TYR A 48 -12.08 -3.19 -5.48
CA TYR A 48 -13.01 -3.36 -4.38
C TYR A 48 -13.89 -4.58 -4.65
N ALA A 49 -13.97 -5.49 -3.68
CA ALA A 49 -14.86 -6.65 -3.77
C ALA A 49 -16.19 -6.31 -3.11
N ASP A 50 -17.29 -6.38 -3.87
CA ASP A 50 -18.65 -6.27 -3.35
C ASP A 50 -19.50 -7.45 -3.83
N ARG A 51 -20.22 -8.10 -2.91
CA ARG A 51 -21.14 -9.22 -3.20
C ARG A 51 -20.57 -10.30 -4.13
N GLY A 52 -19.26 -10.58 -4.02
CA GLY A 52 -18.56 -11.60 -4.82
C GLY A 52 -18.08 -11.12 -6.20
N ALA A 53 -18.32 -9.87 -6.57
CA ALA A 53 -17.77 -9.25 -7.78
C ALA A 53 -16.61 -8.31 -7.43
N ILE A 54 -15.59 -8.24 -8.30
CA ILE A 54 -14.46 -7.33 -8.18
C ILE A 54 -14.70 -6.14 -9.11
N TYR A 55 -14.74 -4.95 -8.51
CA TYR A 55 -14.90 -3.68 -9.20
C TYR A 55 -13.58 -2.91 -9.17
N TRP A 56 -13.24 -2.26 -10.29
CA TRP A 56 -12.03 -1.47 -10.43
C TRP A 56 -12.40 0.01 -10.50
N TYR A 57 -11.84 0.81 -9.59
CA TYR A 57 -12.07 2.25 -9.55
C TYR A 57 -10.78 3.02 -9.71
N LYS A 58 -10.81 4.08 -10.53
CA LYS A 58 -9.75 5.09 -10.56
C LYS A 58 -9.73 5.82 -9.22
N THR A 59 -8.56 5.85 -8.60
CA THR A 59 -8.38 6.58 -7.34
C THR A 59 -8.35 8.08 -7.62
N PRO A 60 -9.20 8.89 -6.97
CA PRO A 60 -9.03 10.34 -7.00
C PRO A 60 -7.70 10.71 -6.33
N HIS A 61 -6.88 11.51 -7.01
CA HIS A 61 -5.53 11.88 -6.56
C HIS A 61 -5.51 12.59 -5.19
N HIS A 62 -6.56 13.33 -4.85
CA HIS A 62 -6.76 14.01 -3.56
C HIS A 62 -7.71 13.25 -2.61
N SER A 63 -7.54 11.94 -2.45
CA SER A 63 -8.42 11.12 -1.62
C SER A 63 -7.73 10.61 -0.33
N PRO A 64 -8.50 10.25 0.71
CA PRO A 64 -7.94 9.60 1.89
C PRO A 64 -7.22 8.28 1.58
N THR A 65 -7.52 7.63 0.45
CA THR A 65 -6.83 6.41 0.03
C THR A 65 -5.45 6.70 -0.59
N SER A 66 -5.17 7.94 -1.02
CA SER A 66 -3.84 8.40 -1.48
C SER A 66 -2.74 8.18 -0.42
N LYS A 67 -3.08 8.23 0.88
CA LYS A 67 -2.15 7.89 1.97
C LYS A 67 -1.54 6.49 1.80
N LYS A 68 -2.35 5.50 1.41
CA LYS A 68 -1.89 4.12 1.21
C LYS A 68 -0.94 4.01 0.03
N PHE A 69 -1.25 4.71 -1.07
CA PHE A 69 -0.38 4.75 -2.26
C PHE A 69 0.94 5.43 -1.97
N ALA A 70 0.94 6.61 -1.33
CA ALA A 70 2.16 7.31 -0.94
C ALA A 70 3.11 6.40 -0.14
N LYS A 71 2.58 5.74 0.90
CA LYS A 71 3.37 4.82 1.73
C LYS A 71 3.86 3.61 0.93
N TYR A 72 2.99 3.01 0.13
CA TYR A 72 3.36 1.87 -0.69
C TYR A 72 4.49 2.22 -1.67
N TYR A 73 4.37 3.32 -2.40
CA TYR A 73 5.35 3.73 -3.40
C TYR A 73 6.68 4.16 -2.77
N ALA A 74 6.65 4.78 -1.59
CA ALA A 74 7.85 5.06 -0.82
C ALA A 74 8.61 3.77 -0.46
N TYR A 75 7.88 2.72 -0.06
CA TYR A 75 8.47 1.42 0.23
C TYR A 75 8.94 0.67 -1.02
N LEU A 76 8.16 0.73 -2.10
CA LEU A 76 8.51 0.10 -3.37
C LEU A 76 9.74 0.77 -4.01
N SER A 77 9.93 2.08 -3.79
CA SER A 77 11.14 2.78 -4.17
C SER A 77 12.38 2.17 -3.49
N LEU A 78 12.33 1.95 -2.17
CA LEU A 78 13.41 1.29 -1.43
C LEU A 78 13.64 -0.16 -1.90
N TYR A 79 12.57 -0.90 -2.19
CA TYR A 79 12.66 -2.24 -2.77
C TYR A 79 13.47 -2.22 -4.07
N PHE A 80 13.14 -1.32 -5.01
CA PHE A 80 13.84 -1.22 -6.28
C PHE A 80 15.27 -0.72 -6.12
N LEU A 81 15.49 0.25 -5.23
CA LEU A 81 16.83 0.78 -4.94
C LEU A 81 17.76 -0.34 -4.48
N ARG A 82 17.32 -1.15 -3.52
CA ARG A 82 18.09 -2.28 -2.98
C ARG A 82 18.31 -3.41 -3.98
N ASN A 83 17.49 -3.49 -5.03
CA ASN A 83 17.63 -4.41 -6.14
C ASN A 83 18.40 -3.81 -7.34
N GLY A 84 19.00 -2.63 -7.19
CA GLY A 84 19.80 -1.99 -8.24
C GLY A 84 18.99 -1.39 -9.40
N ALA A 85 17.68 -1.29 -9.29
CA ALA A 85 16.80 -0.76 -10.33
C ALA A 85 16.57 0.76 -10.13
N GLN A 86 17.60 1.58 -10.41
CA GLN A 86 17.60 3.02 -10.10
C GLN A 86 16.43 3.77 -10.73
N PHE A 87 16.14 3.53 -12.01
CA PHE A 87 15.02 4.18 -12.69
C PHE A 87 13.70 3.89 -11.98
N MET A 88 13.44 2.62 -11.66
CA MET A 88 12.21 2.22 -10.98
C MET A 88 12.16 2.74 -9.55
N ALA A 89 13.29 2.78 -8.84
CA ALA A 89 13.39 3.36 -7.51
C ALA A 89 12.98 4.84 -7.53
N GLY A 90 13.59 5.63 -8.42
CA GLY A 90 13.25 7.04 -8.62
C GLY A 90 11.78 7.19 -8.99
N LYS A 91 11.30 6.41 -9.96
CA LYS A 91 9.91 6.47 -10.42
C LYS A 91 8.90 6.25 -9.30
N MET A 92 9.12 5.26 -8.45
CA MET A 92 8.21 5.02 -7.32
C MET A 92 8.31 6.13 -6.26
N LEU A 93 9.51 6.67 -5.98
CA LEU A 93 9.62 7.83 -5.09
C LEU A 93 8.87 9.05 -5.64
N GLY A 94 8.94 9.27 -6.96
CA GLY A 94 8.23 10.36 -7.64
C GLY A 94 6.72 10.25 -7.46
N ARG A 95 6.16 9.04 -7.65
CA ARG A 95 4.74 8.77 -7.39
C ARG A 95 4.35 9.03 -5.93
N ALA A 96 5.21 8.62 -4.98
CA ALA A 96 4.96 8.86 -3.56
C ALA A 96 4.91 10.35 -3.21
N LEU A 97 5.87 11.13 -3.72
CA LEU A 97 5.94 12.58 -3.53
C LEU A 97 4.73 13.28 -4.14
N HIS A 98 4.31 12.88 -5.34
CA HIS A 98 3.12 13.41 -6.00
C HIS A 98 1.89 13.27 -5.09
N TYR A 99 1.61 12.06 -4.58
CA TYR A 99 0.47 11.85 -3.67
C TYR A 99 0.55 12.68 -2.38
N VAL A 100 1.75 12.81 -1.80
CA VAL A 100 1.95 13.63 -0.59
C VAL A 100 1.66 15.10 -0.87
N GLN A 101 2.11 15.61 -2.02
CA GLN A 101 1.89 16.98 -2.45
C GLN A 101 0.40 17.22 -2.74
N ASP A 102 -0.28 16.30 -3.42
CA ASP A 102 -1.72 16.39 -3.69
C ASP A 102 -2.57 16.43 -2.42
N MET A 103 -2.20 15.63 -1.42
CA MET A 103 -2.93 15.60 -0.15
C MET A 103 -2.74 16.90 0.67
N SER A 104 -1.83 17.79 0.28
CA SER A 104 -1.69 19.11 0.92
C SER A 104 -2.87 20.03 0.60
N ILE A 105 -3.62 19.74 -0.47
CA ILE A 105 -4.87 20.43 -0.80
C ILE A 105 -6.03 19.66 -0.17
N SER A 106 -6.84 20.36 0.64
CA SER A 106 -7.98 19.76 1.31
C SER A 106 -9.01 19.26 0.28
N PRO A 107 -9.51 18.01 0.39
CA PRO A 107 -10.60 17.51 -0.47
C PRO A 107 -11.87 18.36 -0.40
N LYS A 108 -12.09 19.07 0.71
CA LYS A 108 -13.22 19.99 0.89
C LYS A 108 -13.09 21.30 0.09
N ALA A 109 -11.97 21.53 -0.61
CA ALA A 109 -11.74 22.69 -1.47
C ALA A 109 -12.06 22.38 -2.95
N ILE A 110 -12.75 21.28 -3.24
CA ILE A 110 -12.96 20.75 -4.60
C ILE A 110 -13.53 21.78 -5.60
N LEU A 111 -14.36 22.72 -5.12
CA LEU A 111 -14.98 23.76 -5.96
C LEU A 111 -14.01 24.89 -6.34
N GLN A 112 -12.93 25.08 -5.58
CA GLN A 112 -11.89 26.09 -5.82
C GLN A 112 -10.56 25.44 -6.21
N HIS A 113 -10.59 24.14 -6.52
CA HIS A 113 -9.40 23.32 -6.66
C HIS A 113 -8.44 23.88 -7.72
N THR A 114 -8.94 24.14 -8.91
CA THR A 114 -8.16 24.70 -10.01
C THR A 114 -7.56 26.06 -9.65
N LEU A 115 -8.32 26.91 -8.95
CA LEU A 115 -7.84 28.23 -8.52
C LEU A 115 -6.71 28.10 -7.48
N ILE A 116 -6.85 27.17 -6.53
CA ILE A 116 -5.80 26.90 -5.53
C ILE A 116 -4.55 26.35 -6.20
N GLU A 117 -4.70 25.44 -7.16
CA GLU A 117 -3.58 24.91 -7.95
C GLU A 117 -2.86 26.02 -8.73
N ASP A 118 -3.58 26.93 -9.38
CA ASP A 118 -2.98 28.05 -10.10
C ASP A 118 -2.18 28.98 -9.16
N ILE A 119 -2.69 29.21 -7.93
CA ILE A 119 -2.00 30.00 -6.90
C ILE A 119 -0.76 29.25 -6.38
N VAL A 120 -0.88 27.93 -6.15
CA VAL A 120 0.24 27.05 -5.75
C VAL A 120 1.37 27.11 -6.77
N ASP A 121 1.04 26.99 -8.06
CA ASP A 121 1.99 27.11 -9.17
C ASP A 121 2.71 28.47 -9.14
N ALA A 122 1.96 29.56 -8.96
CA ALA A 122 2.52 30.91 -8.88
C ALA A 122 3.42 31.11 -7.65
N LEU A 123 3.07 30.53 -6.50
CA LEU A 123 3.86 30.60 -5.27
C LEU A 123 5.17 29.81 -5.40
N ILE A 124 5.11 28.57 -5.92
CA ILE A 124 6.30 27.75 -6.14
C ILE A 124 7.25 28.42 -7.15
N ALA A 125 6.71 29.08 -8.18
CA ALA A 125 7.51 29.84 -9.15
C ALA A 125 8.24 31.04 -8.51
N LYS A 126 7.66 31.68 -7.48
CA LYS A 126 8.29 32.77 -6.71
C LYS A 126 9.38 32.26 -5.75
N GLY A 127 9.36 30.97 -5.43
CA GLY A 127 10.37 30.30 -4.62
C GLY A 127 9.77 29.43 -3.53
N VAL A 128 10.38 28.27 -3.30
CA VAL A 128 9.92 27.32 -2.29
C VAL A 128 10.20 27.84 -0.88
N PRO A 129 9.21 27.78 0.05
CA PRO A 129 9.39 28.16 1.45
C PRO A 129 10.56 27.44 2.09
N ARG A 130 11.18 28.07 3.10
CA ARG A 130 12.20 27.41 3.90
C ARG A 130 11.54 26.27 4.68
N VAL A 131 12.06 25.06 4.51
CA VAL A 131 11.54 23.89 5.21
C VAL A 131 12.25 23.72 6.54
N GLN A 132 11.49 23.37 7.58
CA GLN A 132 12.06 22.98 8.86
C GLN A 132 12.27 21.46 8.88
N PRO A 133 13.46 20.96 9.22
CA PRO A 133 13.68 19.52 9.32
C PRO A 133 12.78 18.92 10.40
N THR A 134 12.11 17.83 10.06
CA THR A 134 11.32 17.03 10.99
C THR A 134 11.81 15.58 10.95
N ASN A 135 11.79 14.90 12.10
CA ASN A 135 12.12 13.48 12.20
C ASN A 135 10.84 12.67 12.34
N GLU A 136 10.02 12.72 11.29
CA GLU A 136 8.75 12.01 11.22
C GLU A 136 8.94 10.59 10.69
N ASP A 137 8.13 9.65 11.17
CA ASP A 137 8.04 8.35 10.54
C ASP A 137 7.20 8.42 9.25
N ILE A 138 7.27 7.38 8.42
CA ILE A 138 6.52 7.34 7.17
C ILE A 138 5.00 7.44 7.39
N ASP A 139 4.47 6.93 8.50
CA ASP A 139 3.03 6.94 8.79
C ASP A 139 2.53 8.35 9.12
N GLU A 140 3.37 9.19 9.73
CA GLU A 140 3.16 10.62 9.97
C GLU A 140 3.36 11.44 8.70
N ILE A 141 4.41 11.16 7.92
CA ILE A 141 4.71 11.85 6.65
C ILE A 141 3.53 11.73 5.69
N VAL A 142 3.00 10.52 5.51
CA VAL A 142 1.88 10.27 4.58
C VAL A 142 0.52 10.66 5.17
N SER A 143 0.46 11.03 6.46
CA SER A 143 -0.77 11.51 7.11
C SER A 143 -0.95 13.01 6.94
N VAL A 144 -1.17 13.44 5.70
CA VAL A 144 -1.25 14.87 5.37
C VAL A 144 -2.64 15.40 5.69
N ARG A 145 -2.71 16.45 6.52
CA ARG A 145 -3.93 17.23 6.74
C ARG A 145 -3.94 18.40 5.77
N GLY A 146 -4.56 18.22 4.60
CA GLY A 146 -4.61 19.26 3.57
C GLY A 146 -5.31 20.55 4.02
N SER A 147 -4.94 21.65 3.39
CA SER A 147 -5.46 23.00 3.65
C SER A 147 -6.34 23.50 2.51
N ARG A 148 -7.23 24.44 2.83
CA ARG A 148 -8.01 25.17 1.81
C ARG A 148 -7.31 26.47 1.41
N ASP A 149 -6.33 26.90 2.19
CA ASP A 149 -5.52 28.07 1.91
C ASP A 149 -4.32 27.65 1.05
N ALA A 150 -4.05 28.39 -0.02
CA ALA A 150 -3.02 28.02 -0.99
C ALA A 150 -1.60 28.17 -0.42
N GLU A 151 -1.34 29.20 0.40
CA GLU A 151 -0.02 29.38 1.02
C GLU A 151 0.27 28.26 2.03
N ASP A 152 -0.72 27.92 2.84
CA ASP A 152 -0.63 26.81 3.79
C ASP A 152 -0.50 25.45 3.07
N ALA A 153 -1.21 25.25 1.96
CA ALA A 153 -1.06 24.05 1.13
C ALA A 153 0.35 23.92 0.53
N VAL A 154 0.96 25.01 0.05
CA VAL A 154 2.36 25.04 -0.42
C VAL A 154 3.32 24.73 0.73
N ARG A 155 3.10 25.32 1.90
CA ARG A 155 3.92 25.08 3.10
C ARG A 155 3.88 23.60 3.49
N ILE A 156 2.69 23.02 3.60
CA ILE A 156 2.49 21.60 3.94
C ILE A 156 3.13 20.70 2.87
N ALA A 157 2.94 21.00 1.58
CA ALA A 157 3.56 20.24 0.49
C ALA A 157 5.08 20.27 0.59
N ALA A 158 5.68 21.43 0.86
CA ALA A 158 7.12 21.57 1.01
C ALA A 158 7.66 20.79 2.23
N GLU A 159 6.99 20.91 3.39
CA GLU A 159 7.33 20.18 4.61
C GLU A 159 7.29 18.67 4.41
N LYS A 160 6.20 18.15 3.84
CA LYS A 160 6.04 16.71 3.65
C LYS A 160 6.91 16.16 2.51
N THR A 161 7.20 16.95 1.48
CA THR A 161 8.19 16.60 0.44
C THR A 161 9.59 16.47 1.05
N TYR A 162 10.03 17.42 1.86
CA TYR A 162 11.31 17.34 2.56
C TYR A 162 11.36 16.14 3.50
N ALA A 163 10.33 15.95 4.32
CA ALA A 163 10.28 14.85 5.27
C ALA A 163 10.35 13.48 4.58
N LEU A 164 9.64 13.31 3.45
CA LEU A 164 9.71 12.06 2.68
C LEU A 164 11.08 11.82 2.05
N LEU A 165 11.73 12.86 1.50
CA LEU A 165 13.08 12.75 0.94
C LEU A 165 14.12 12.43 2.03
N SER A 166 14.03 13.08 3.19
CA SER A 166 14.91 12.83 4.33
C SER A 166 14.71 11.42 4.90
N TRP A 167 13.46 10.99 5.03
CA TRP A 167 13.13 9.61 5.41
C TRP A 167 13.72 8.60 4.42
N PHE A 168 13.63 8.86 3.11
CA PHE A 168 14.18 7.97 2.09
C PHE A 168 15.70 7.88 2.16
N GLU A 169 16.41 9.00 2.31
CA GLU A 169 17.87 9.04 2.52
C GLU A 169 18.27 8.25 3.79
N SER A 170 17.57 8.46 4.89
CA SER A 170 17.80 7.75 6.15
C SER A 170 17.54 6.24 6.02
N GLU A 171 16.46 5.82 5.36
CA GLU A 171 16.14 4.40 5.21
C GLU A 171 16.99 3.68 4.16
N SER A 172 17.44 4.37 3.11
CA SER A 172 18.27 3.79 2.05
C SER A 172 19.70 3.53 2.50
N SER A 173 20.21 4.34 3.45
CA SER A 173 21.54 4.19 4.04
C SER A 173 21.61 3.14 5.15
N LYS A 174 20.48 2.55 5.57
CA LYS A 174 20.47 1.50 6.59
C LYS A 174 20.99 0.18 6.06
N ASP A 175 21.98 -0.37 6.76
CA ASP A 175 22.39 -1.76 6.61
C ASP A 175 21.26 -2.68 7.04
N VAL A 176 20.84 -3.54 6.12
CA VAL A 176 19.78 -4.52 6.36
C VAL A 176 20.40 -5.82 6.84
N ASP A 177 20.11 -6.23 8.07
CA ASP A 177 20.36 -7.59 8.51
C ASP A 177 19.37 -8.55 7.84
N VAL A 178 19.83 -9.16 6.74
CA VAL A 178 19.04 -10.09 5.94
C VAL A 178 18.62 -11.30 6.77
N ALA A 179 19.51 -11.83 7.62
CA ALA A 179 19.24 -13.02 8.42
C ALA A 179 18.18 -12.74 9.49
N GLU A 180 18.29 -11.61 10.18
CA GLU A 180 17.29 -11.19 11.16
C GLU A 180 15.94 -10.92 10.50
N THR A 181 15.92 -10.22 9.37
CA THR A 181 14.70 -9.86 8.64
C THR A 181 13.96 -11.10 8.13
N LEU A 182 14.67 -12.02 7.48
CA LEU A 182 14.09 -13.29 7.04
C LEU A 182 13.67 -14.17 8.23
N GLY A 183 14.41 -14.16 9.33
CA GLY A 183 14.05 -14.86 10.56
C GLY A 183 12.75 -14.33 11.18
N LYS A 184 12.54 -13.01 11.19
CA LYS A 184 11.28 -12.38 11.62
C LYS A 184 10.13 -12.76 10.67
N LEU A 185 10.34 -12.69 9.36
CA LEU A 185 9.32 -13.07 8.36
C LEU A 185 8.91 -14.53 8.52
N ARG A 186 9.88 -15.46 8.61
CA ARG A 186 9.63 -16.88 8.81
C ARG A 186 8.85 -17.18 10.08
N ARG A 187 9.17 -16.50 11.20
CA ARG A 187 8.40 -16.64 12.45
C ARG A 187 6.94 -16.22 12.28
N VAL A 188 6.69 -15.12 11.57
CA VAL A 188 5.32 -14.67 11.29
C VAL A 188 4.59 -15.66 10.38
N GLU A 189 5.24 -16.18 9.34
CA GLU A 189 4.64 -17.18 8.45
C GLU A 189 4.27 -18.48 9.19
N ILE A 190 5.16 -18.95 10.07
CA ILE A 190 4.88 -20.11 10.93
C ILE A 190 3.71 -19.81 11.86
N ALA A 191 3.69 -18.65 12.52
CA ALA A 191 2.60 -18.27 13.41
C ALA A 191 1.25 -18.20 12.68
N LYS A 192 1.21 -17.66 11.46
CA LYS A 192 0.01 -17.64 10.61
C LYS A 192 -0.46 -19.04 10.24
N ARG A 193 0.46 -19.94 9.88
CA ARG A 193 0.13 -21.34 9.56
C ARG A 193 -0.45 -22.06 10.78
N VAL A 194 0.20 -21.91 11.95
CA VAL A 194 -0.29 -22.49 13.22
C VAL A 194 -1.67 -21.94 13.57
N ALA A 195 -1.86 -20.62 13.53
CA ALA A 195 -3.16 -20.00 13.80
C ALA A 195 -4.25 -20.50 12.83
N SER A 196 -3.93 -20.61 11.54
CA SER A 196 -4.85 -21.17 10.54
C SER A 196 -5.22 -22.62 10.86
N ILE A 197 -4.25 -23.46 11.22
CA ILE A 197 -4.47 -24.87 11.60
C ILE A 197 -5.36 -24.95 12.85
N LEU A 198 -5.07 -24.17 13.89
CA LEU A 198 -5.85 -24.16 15.13
C LEU A 198 -7.31 -23.76 14.88
N ILE A 199 -7.53 -22.76 14.03
CA ILE A 199 -8.89 -22.33 13.66
C ILE A 199 -9.60 -23.40 12.84
N THR A 200 -8.91 -24.05 11.89
CA THR A 200 -9.49 -25.17 11.14
C THR A 200 -9.85 -26.32 12.07
N ILE A 201 -8.96 -26.71 13.00
CA ILE A 201 -9.23 -27.77 13.98
C ILE A 201 -10.41 -27.38 14.87
N GLY A 202 -10.44 -26.16 15.42
CA GLY A 202 -11.54 -25.68 16.25
C GLY A 202 -12.87 -25.64 15.50
N PHE A 203 -12.86 -25.24 14.23
CA PHE A 203 -14.04 -25.25 13.37
C PHE A 203 -14.52 -26.68 13.06
N LEU A 204 -13.61 -27.60 12.74
CA LEU A 204 -13.94 -29.01 12.51
C LEU A 204 -14.46 -29.69 13.78
N TRP A 205 -13.87 -29.39 14.94
CA TRP A 205 -14.36 -29.88 16.24
C TRP A 205 -15.75 -29.33 16.55
N PHE A 206 -15.99 -28.04 16.28
CA PHE A 206 -17.32 -27.44 16.41
C PHE A 206 -18.33 -28.10 15.45
N LEU A 207 -17.96 -28.37 14.21
CA LEU A 207 -18.82 -29.11 13.28
C LEU A 207 -19.11 -30.53 13.77
N ASP A 208 -18.11 -31.24 14.26
CA ASP A 208 -18.27 -32.59 14.81
C ASP A 208 -19.22 -32.60 16.01
N HIS A 209 -18.99 -31.75 17.00
CA HIS A 209 -19.78 -31.76 18.23
C HIS A 209 -21.17 -31.11 18.09
N THR A 210 -21.33 -30.12 17.22
CA THR A 210 -22.60 -29.38 17.10
C THR A 210 -23.41 -29.84 15.89
N PHE A 211 -22.75 -30.05 14.75
CA PHE A 211 -23.40 -30.34 13.47
C PHE A 211 -23.69 -31.84 13.30
N LEU A 212 -22.78 -32.75 13.67
CA LEU A 212 -23.06 -34.20 13.60
C LEU A 212 -24.00 -34.69 14.70
N GLN A 213 -24.08 -34.03 15.85
CA GLN A 213 -25.09 -34.37 16.87
C GLN A 213 -26.50 -33.93 16.44
N LEU A 214 -26.64 -32.79 15.76
CA LEU A 214 -27.92 -32.32 15.21
C LEU A 214 -28.33 -33.07 13.92
N LEU A 215 -27.38 -33.41 13.05
CA LEU A 215 -27.63 -34.10 11.78
C LEU A 215 -27.48 -35.61 11.85
N GLY A 216 -26.93 -36.21 12.90
CA GLY A 216 -26.86 -37.66 13.04
C GLY A 216 -28.25 -38.32 12.97
N GLY A 217 -29.27 -37.61 13.48
CA GLY A 217 -30.67 -38.00 13.27
C GLY A 217 -31.18 -37.85 11.84
N LEU A 218 -30.71 -36.86 11.08
CA LEU A 218 -31.10 -36.60 9.69
C LEU A 218 -30.33 -37.49 8.69
N PHE A 219 -29.06 -37.78 8.94
CA PHE A 219 -28.20 -38.63 8.13
C PHE A 219 -28.69 -40.08 8.17
N GLU A 220 -29.15 -40.55 9.33
CA GLU A 220 -29.72 -41.90 9.43
C GLU A 220 -31.10 -42.01 8.74
N VAL A 221 -31.83 -40.90 8.61
CA VAL A 221 -33.05 -40.80 7.79
C VAL A 221 -32.70 -40.78 6.29
N ILE A 222 -31.70 -40.01 5.87
CA ILE A 222 -31.27 -39.90 4.46
C ILE A 222 -30.61 -41.21 3.97
N ARG A 223 -29.80 -41.87 4.81
CA ARG A 223 -29.17 -43.16 4.52
C ARG A 223 -30.20 -44.29 4.31
N ARG A 224 -31.37 -44.19 4.95
CA ARG A 224 -32.50 -45.11 4.73
C ARG A 224 -33.31 -44.80 3.47
N LEU A 225 -33.18 -43.60 2.91
CA LEU A 225 -33.96 -43.13 1.76
C LEU A 225 -33.17 -43.17 0.43
N PHE A 226 -31.85 -43.28 0.44
CA PHE A 226 -31.02 -43.20 -0.78
C PHE A 226 -29.95 -44.32 -0.91
N ASP A 227 -29.84 -44.87 -2.13
CA ASP A 227 -29.02 -46.01 -2.58
C ASP A 227 -27.48 -45.69 -2.61
N PRO A 228 -26.55 -46.68 -2.55
CA PRO A 228 -25.12 -46.54 -2.28
C PRO A 228 -24.23 -45.75 -3.26
N SER A 229 -24.77 -44.95 -4.19
CA SER A 229 -23.98 -44.07 -5.07
C SER A 229 -23.49 -42.79 -4.36
N THR A 230 -23.46 -42.81 -3.02
CA THR A 230 -23.29 -41.70 -2.07
C THR A 230 -21.89 -41.07 -2.01
N TRP A 231 -20.91 -41.61 -2.74
CA TRP A 231 -19.55 -41.06 -2.72
C TRP A 231 -19.47 -39.66 -3.33
N TYR A 232 -20.32 -39.35 -4.33
CA TYR A 232 -20.45 -38.00 -4.89
C TYR A 232 -20.99 -37.00 -3.87
N ALA A 233 -21.97 -37.40 -3.06
CA ALA A 233 -22.52 -36.55 -2.00
C ALA A 233 -21.49 -36.29 -0.89
N ALA A 234 -20.73 -37.32 -0.50
CA ALA A 234 -19.62 -37.17 0.45
C ALA A 234 -18.52 -36.24 -0.08
N LEU A 235 -18.18 -36.35 -1.37
CA LEU A 235 -17.20 -35.47 -2.04
C LEU A 235 -17.68 -34.01 -2.06
N ILE A 236 -18.96 -33.76 -2.38
CA ILE A 236 -19.54 -32.41 -2.37
C ILE A 236 -19.48 -31.81 -0.96
N ILE A 237 -19.83 -32.59 0.07
CA ILE A 237 -19.77 -32.13 1.47
C ILE A 237 -18.33 -31.79 1.86
N LEU A 238 -17.35 -32.63 1.49
CA LEU A 238 -15.92 -32.36 1.75
C LEU A 238 -15.44 -31.09 1.05
N LEU A 239 -15.86 -30.85 -0.19
CA LEU A 239 -15.52 -29.63 -0.93
C LEU A 239 -16.14 -28.38 -0.28
N ILE A 240 -17.37 -28.46 0.22
CA ILE A 240 -18.02 -27.36 0.97
C ILE A 240 -17.25 -27.08 2.26
N ILE A 241 -16.91 -28.10 3.04
CA ILE A 241 -16.14 -27.94 4.29
C ILE A 241 -14.77 -27.33 3.99
N ALA A 242 -14.07 -27.81 2.96
CA ALA A 242 -12.79 -27.26 2.53
C ALA A 242 -12.92 -25.79 2.09
N GLY A 243 -13.97 -25.44 1.34
CA GLY A 243 -14.28 -24.07 0.94
C GLY A 243 -14.55 -23.15 2.14
N VAL A 244 -15.34 -23.60 3.12
CA VAL A 244 -15.59 -22.82 4.34
C VAL A 244 -14.32 -22.65 5.17
N CYS A 245 -13.53 -23.70 5.34
CA CYS A 245 -12.23 -23.62 6.03
C CYS A 245 -11.28 -22.63 5.33
N TYR A 246 -11.28 -22.61 3.99
CA TYR A 246 -10.51 -21.64 3.21
C TYR A 246 -10.99 -20.20 3.48
N VAL A 247 -12.30 -19.94 3.43
CA VAL A 247 -12.88 -18.62 3.69
C VAL A 247 -12.55 -18.13 5.11
N ILE A 248 -12.66 -18.99 6.11
CA ILE A 248 -12.39 -18.64 7.51
C ILE A 248 -10.90 -18.33 7.74
N THR A 249 -10.00 -19.05 7.07
CA THR A 249 -8.54 -18.88 7.26
C THR A 249 -7.91 -17.85 6.32
N SER A 250 -8.59 -17.48 5.24
CA SER A 250 -8.12 -16.50 4.24
C SER A 250 -7.68 -15.15 4.85
N PRO A 251 -8.43 -14.52 5.78
CA PRO A 251 -8.01 -13.25 6.39
C PRO A 251 -6.65 -13.31 7.10
N ILE A 252 -6.32 -14.44 7.72
CA ILE A 252 -5.05 -14.64 8.46
C ILE A 252 -3.89 -14.79 7.48
N ARG A 253 -4.13 -15.47 6.36
CA ARG A 253 -3.13 -15.64 5.30
C ARG A 253 -2.80 -14.29 4.66
N GLY A 254 -3.82 -13.49 4.36
CA GLY A 254 -3.69 -12.16 3.75
C GLY A 254 -3.11 -11.06 4.65
N LEU A 255 -3.09 -11.24 5.98
CA LEU A 255 -2.66 -10.20 6.92
C LEU A 255 -1.18 -9.80 6.73
N ARG A 256 -0.89 -8.61 6.23
CA ARG A 256 0.50 -8.12 6.11
C ARG A 256 0.96 -7.48 7.42
N THR A 257 1.98 -8.05 8.06
CA THR A 257 2.56 -7.53 9.31
C THR A 257 3.74 -6.60 9.05
N LYS A 258 4.24 -5.91 10.07
CA LYS A 258 5.48 -5.12 10.02
C LYS A 258 6.65 -5.91 9.41
N ALA A 259 6.81 -7.19 9.75
CA ALA A 259 7.86 -8.04 9.20
C ALA A 259 7.77 -8.22 7.66
N HIS A 260 6.56 -8.24 7.09
CA HIS A 260 6.39 -8.30 5.63
C HIS A 260 6.83 -6.98 4.98
N TRP A 261 6.47 -5.85 5.59
CA TRP A 261 6.87 -4.54 5.09
C TRP A 261 8.37 -4.30 5.24
N ASP A 262 8.98 -4.75 6.33
CA ASP A 262 10.44 -4.65 6.53
C ASP A 262 11.19 -5.51 5.50
N ALA A 263 10.74 -6.75 5.24
CA ALA A 263 11.31 -7.60 4.19
C ALA A 263 11.12 -7.03 2.77
N PHE A 264 9.97 -6.41 2.50
CA PHE A 264 9.70 -5.75 1.23
C PHE A 264 10.58 -4.53 1.02
N LYS A 265 10.62 -3.58 1.97
CA LYS A 265 11.51 -2.43 1.88
C LYS A 265 12.95 -2.88 1.67
N ALA A 266 13.38 -3.93 2.38
CA ALA A 266 14.70 -4.54 2.29
C ALA A 266 15.03 -5.18 0.92
N GLY A 267 14.07 -5.27 0.00
CA GLY A 267 14.29 -5.91 -1.30
C GLY A 267 14.23 -7.45 -1.26
N LEU A 268 13.83 -8.06 -0.14
CA LEU A 268 13.95 -9.49 0.11
C LEU A 268 12.69 -10.28 -0.25
N SER A 269 11.54 -9.61 -0.34
CA SER A 269 10.27 -10.24 -0.70
C SER A 269 9.47 -9.31 -1.61
N LYS A 270 8.81 -9.86 -2.62
CA LYS A 270 7.78 -9.12 -3.35
C LYS A 270 6.51 -9.07 -2.49
N LEU A 271 5.86 -7.91 -2.42
CA LEU A 271 4.50 -7.82 -1.90
C LEU A 271 3.53 -7.97 -3.06
N GLU A 272 2.83 -9.10 -3.11
CA GLU A 272 1.57 -9.18 -3.82
C GLU A 272 0.54 -8.41 -2.98
N VAL A 273 0.18 -7.22 -3.44
CA VAL A 273 -0.88 -6.41 -2.85
C VAL A 273 -2.19 -6.86 -3.49
N ASP A 274 -3.04 -7.55 -2.71
CA ASP A 274 -4.39 -7.90 -3.15
C ASP A 274 -5.12 -6.63 -3.62
N GLY A 275 -5.48 -6.61 -4.90
CA GLY A 275 -6.23 -5.51 -5.50
C GLY A 275 -5.42 -4.30 -5.97
N ALA A 276 -4.08 -4.34 -5.89
CA ALA A 276 -3.24 -3.41 -6.65
C ALA A 276 -2.66 -4.15 -7.86
N LEU A 277 -3.37 -4.08 -8.98
CA LEU A 277 -2.71 -4.15 -10.27
C LEU A 277 -2.10 -2.76 -10.49
N TYR A 278 -0.76 -2.73 -10.52
CA TYR A 278 0.02 -1.58 -11.00
C TYR A 278 0.02 -1.56 -12.52
#